data_AF-A0A534R937-F1
#
_entry.id   AF-A0A534R937-F1
#
_cell.length_a   1.000
_cell.length_b   1.000
_cell.length_c   1.000
_cell.angle_alpha   90.00
_cell.angle_beta   90.00
_cell.angle_gamma   90.00
#
_symmetry.space_group_name_H-M   'P 1'
#
loop_
_entity.id
_entity.type
_entity.pdbx_description
1 polymer ?
#
loop_
_entity_poly.entity_id
_entity_poly.type
_entity_poly.pdbx_seq_one_letter_code
_entity_poly.pdbx_strand_id
1 'polypeptide(L)'
;MRSPTLADHAAIGIESASLYRQVEQTALTDDLMGLGNTRHFHRMLPALLARGGPLSLLVLDLDGLKTVVDRYGHLVGSRAIADVGRVIAARRRPGDVAARFGGDEFVVILATDTGAARAITEELREAIASCPVPGDPEAKITASVGVATFPDHAGNGEELFRADDEASSPSSGARRTEWR
;
A
#
# COMPACT_ATOMS: atom_id res chain seq x y z
N MET A 1 12.16 41.95 -36.15
CA MET A 1 12.05 40.76 -35.27
C MET A 1 11.52 41.23 -33.92
N ARG A 2 10.31 40.83 -33.52
CA ARG A 2 9.77 41.14 -32.18
C ARG A 2 10.36 40.12 -31.20
N SER A 3 11.11 40.58 -30.21
CA SER A 3 11.63 39.73 -29.13
C SER A 3 10.45 39.26 -28.26
N PRO A 4 10.34 37.95 -27.94
CA PRO A 4 9.28 37.45 -27.09
C PRO A 4 9.38 38.09 -25.71
N THR A 5 8.23 38.52 -25.18
CA THR A 5 8.11 39.27 -23.93
C THR A 5 8.22 38.34 -22.72
N LEU A 6 8.66 38.84 -21.55
CA LEU A 6 8.74 38.05 -20.31
C LEU A 6 7.43 37.29 -19.97
N ALA A 7 6.28 37.84 -20.38
CA ALA A 7 4.96 37.23 -20.21
C ALA A 7 4.81 35.91 -20.99
N ASP A 8 5.42 35.80 -22.17
CA ASP A 8 5.34 34.59 -23.02
C ASP A 8 6.15 33.45 -22.41
N HIS A 9 7.34 33.76 -21.86
CA HIS A 9 8.14 32.78 -21.13
C HIS A 9 7.49 32.32 -19.81
N ALA A 10 6.81 33.23 -19.10
CA ALA A 10 6.09 32.89 -17.87
C ALA A 10 4.88 31.98 -18.13
N ALA A 11 4.12 32.23 -19.21
CA ALA A 11 2.99 31.40 -19.60
C ALA A 11 3.41 29.97 -19.99
N ILE A 12 4.47 29.85 -20.80
CA ILE A 12 5.06 28.55 -21.17
C ILE A 12 5.56 27.80 -19.91
N GLY A 13 6.13 28.51 -18.95
CA GLY A 13 6.56 27.95 -17.66
C GLY A 13 5.41 27.40 -16.81
N ILE A 14 4.28 28.12 -16.72
CA ILE A 14 3.09 27.69 -15.96
C ILE A 14 2.40 26.49 -16.61
N GLU A 15 2.30 26.50 -17.94
CA GLU A 15 1.72 25.39 -18.71
C GLU A 15 2.59 24.14 -18.61
N SER A 16 3.92 24.29 -18.74
CA SER A 16 4.89 23.21 -18.54
C SER A 16 4.84 22.63 -17.13
N ALA A 17 4.74 23.47 -16.09
CA ALA A 17 4.60 23.01 -14.71
C ALA A 17 3.26 22.31 -14.44
N SER A 18 2.21 22.66 -15.18
CA SER A 18 0.89 22.03 -15.04
C SER A 18 0.81 20.71 -15.79
N LEU A 19 1.41 20.62 -16.98
CA LEU A 19 1.65 19.37 -17.71
C LEU A 19 2.56 18.42 -16.92
N TYR A 20 3.63 18.93 -16.30
CA TYR A 20 4.51 18.13 -15.47
C TYR A 20 3.79 17.59 -14.23
N ARG A 21 2.95 18.40 -13.58
CA ARG A 21 2.09 17.95 -12.48
C ARG A 21 1.04 16.94 -12.94
N GLN A 22 0.47 17.08 -14.14
CA GLN A 22 -0.46 16.08 -14.69
C GLN A 22 0.26 14.76 -15.00
N VAL A 23 1.46 14.80 -15.59
CA VAL A 23 2.30 13.61 -15.82
C VAL A 23 2.71 12.95 -14.50
N GLU A 24 3.08 13.74 -13.48
CA GLU A 24 3.32 13.22 -12.14
C GLU A 24 2.06 12.59 -11.53
N GLN A 25 0.88 13.18 -11.72
CA GLN A 25 -0.37 12.63 -11.19
C GLN A 25 -0.77 11.30 -11.86
N THR A 26 -0.48 11.13 -13.16
CA THR A 26 -0.68 9.87 -13.89
C THR A 26 0.29 8.78 -13.42
N ALA A 27 1.39 9.13 -12.74
CA ALA A 27 2.42 8.19 -12.29
C ALA A 27 2.29 7.79 -10.81
N LEU A 28 1.08 7.77 -10.26
CA LEU A 28 0.81 7.49 -8.84
C LEU A 28 -0.07 6.27 -8.59
N THR A 29 -0.58 5.65 -9.65
CA THR A 29 -1.40 4.46 -9.57
C THR A 29 -0.63 3.25 -10.05
N ASP A 30 -0.90 2.09 -9.45
CA ASP A 30 -0.65 0.80 -10.06
C ASP A 30 -1.93 0.42 -10.81
N ASP A 31 -1.92 0.64 -12.12
CA ASP A 31 -3.10 0.51 -12.98
C ASP A 31 -3.60 -0.94 -13.10
N LEU A 32 -2.77 -1.94 -12.75
CA LEU A 32 -3.18 -3.35 -12.76
C LEU A 32 -4.18 -3.66 -11.63
N MET A 33 -4.22 -2.83 -10.57
CA MET A 33 -4.93 -3.13 -9.32
C MET A 33 -5.81 -1.99 -8.81
N GLY A 34 -5.70 -0.79 -9.38
CA GLY A 34 -6.45 0.39 -8.91
C GLY A 34 -5.97 0.91 -7.55
N LEU A 35 -4.73 0.58 -7.17
CA LEU A 35 -4.09 1.04 -5.95
C LEU A 35 -3.14 2.20 -6.23
N GLY A 36 -2.74 2.93 -5.19
CA GLY A 36 -1.58 3.81 -5.29
C GLY A 36 -0.30 3.01 -5.54
N ASN A 37 0.76 3.66 -5.99
CA ASN A 37 2.11 3.10 -5.96
C ASN A 37 2.91 3.67 -4.78
N THR A 38 4.16 3.22 -4.61
CA THR A 38 5.08 3.66 -3.55
C THR A 38 5.19 5.19 -3.47
N ARG A 39 5.21 5.90 -4.59
CA ARG A 39 5.25 7.37 -4.63
C ARG A 39 3.97 8.00 -4.08
N HIS A 40 2.82 7.40 -4.37
CA HIS A 40 1.54 7.85 -3.78
C HIS A 40 1.53 7.71 -2.26
N PHE A 41 2.01 6.57 -1.74
CA PHE A 41 2.13 6.35 -0.30
C PHE A 41 2.99 7.43 0.38
N HIS A 42 4.21 7.66 -0.10
CA HIS A 42 5.12 8.66 0.49
C HIS A 42 4.55 10.09 0.45
N ARG A 43 3.72 10.39 -0.54
CA ARG A 43 3.02 11.68 -0.62
C ARG A 43 1.87 11.79 0.38
N MET A 44 1.11 10.71 0.56
CA MET A 44 -0.11 10.72 1.37
C MET A 44 0.16 10.64 2.87
N LEU A 45 1.16 9.87 3.31
CA LEU A 45 1.42 9.65 4.74
C LEU A 45 1.67 10.97 5.51
N PRO A 46 2.58 11.87 5.08
CA PRO A 46 2.80 13.14 5.79
C PRO A 46 1.54 14.03 5.79
N ALA A 47 0.80 14.03 4.68
CA ALA A 47 -0.42 14.83 4.55
C ALA A 47 -1.54 14.31 5.48
N LEU A 48 -1.61 13.02 5.74
CA LEU A 48 -2.56 12.42 6.67
C LEU A 48 -2.14 12.64 8.14
N LEU A 49 -0.86 12.47 8.47
CA LEU A 49 -0.34 12.78 9.80
C LEU A 49 -0.57 14.25 10.18
N ALA A 50 -0.39 15.17 9.24
CA ALA A 50 -0.62 16.60 9.46
C ALA A 50 -2.09 16.96 9.75
N ARG A 51 -3.06 16.10 9.40
CA ARG A 51 -4.48 16.31 9.75
C ARG A 51 -4.74 16.08 11.24
N GLY A 52 -3.84 15.36 11.92
CA GLY A 52 -3.97 14.98 13.33
C GLY A 52 -4.98 13.84 13.56
N GLY A 53 -4.98 13.33 14.79
CA GLY A 53 -5.78 12.18 15.22
C GLY A 53 -5.08 10.84 14.98
N PRO A 54 -5.71 9.72 15.40
CA PRO A 54 -5.15 8.39 15.23
C PRO A 54 -4.99 7.99 13.76
N LEU A 55 -3.83 7.44 13.42
CA LEU A 55 -3.54 6.96 12.08
C LEU A 55 -2.82 5.62 12.16
N SER A 56 -3.43 4.56 11.65
CA SER A 56 -2.81 3.24 11.58
C SER A 56 -2.22 2.97 10.20
N LEU A 57 -1.01 2.42 10.19
CA LEU A 57 -0.32 1.89 9.03
C LEU A 57 -0.32 0.37 9.14
N LEU A 58 -0.73 -0.28 8.05
CA LEU A 58 -0.60 -1.71 7.84
C LEU A 58 0.43 -1.91 6.73
N VAL A 59 1.44 -2.73 6.97
CA VAL A 59 2.31 -3.27 5.91
C VAL A 59 2.00 -4.75 5.74
N LEU A 60 1.80 -5.16 4.50
CA LEU A 60 1.41 -6.51 4.13
C LEU A 60 2.49 -7.10 3.23
N ASP A 61 2.92 -8.32 3.52
CA ASP A 61 3.81 -9.15 2.69
C ASP A 61 3.10 -10.45 2.32
N LEU A 62 3.09 -10.85 1.04
CA LEU A 62 2.34 -12.04 0.60
C LEU A 62 3.12 -13.33 0.82
N ASP A 63 2.57 -14.21 1.66
CA ASP A 63 3.14 -15.53 1.88
C ASP A 63 2.72 -16.53 0.79
N GLY A 64 3.63 -17.42 0.40
CA GLY A 64 3.36 -18.51 -0.54
C GLY A 64 3.42 -18.12 -2.01
N LEU A 65 3.61 -16.83 -2.34
CA LEU A 65 3.71 -16.36 -3.72
C LEU A 65 4.87 -17.02 -4.47
N LYS A 66 6.04 -17.20 -3.83
CA LYS A 66 7.17 -17.91 -4.43
C LYS A 66 6.80 -19.31 -4.88
N THR A 67 6.06 -20.07 -4.05
CA THR A 67 5.59 -21.41 -4.41
C THR A 67 4.65 -21.38 -5.61
N VAL A 68 3.74 -20.39 -5.67
CA VAL A 68 2.86 -20.19 -6.82
C VAL A 68 3.67 -19.88 -8.09
N VAL A 69 4.65 -18.98 -8.02
CA VAL A 69 5.52 -18.63 -9.15
C VAL A 69 6.36 -19.82 -9.60
N ASP A 70 6.96 -20.57 -8.68
CA ASP A 70 7.81 -21.71 -8.98
C ASP A 70 7.00 -22.85 -9.64
N ARG A 71 5.73 -23.03 -9.27
CA ARG A 71 4.87 -24.11 -9.75
C ARG A 71 4.06 -23.75 -11.01
N TYR A 72 3.60 -22.51 -11.12
CA TYR A 72 2.65 -22.05 -12.15
C TYR A 72 3.19 -20.94 -13.05
N GLY A 73 4.40 -20.45 -12.76
CA GLY A 73 5.08 -19.42 -13.54
C GLY A 73 4.69 -17.99 -13.17
N HIS A 74 5.50 -17.05 -13.66
CA HIS A 74 5.37 -15.62 -13.35
C HIS A 74 4.03 -15.00 -13.75
N LEU A 75 3.36 -15.52 -14.77
CA LEU A 75 2.09 -14.97 -15.25
C LEU A 75 0.96 -15.25 -14.25
N VAL A 76 0.92 -16.45 -13.66
CA VAL A 76 -0.02 -16.80 -12.58
C VAL A 76 0.33 -16.04 -11.31
N GLY A 77 1.61 -15.95 -10.95
CA GLY A 77 2.04 -15.14 -9.80
C GLY A 77 1.63 -13.67 -9.93
N SER A 78 1.88 -13.05 -11.08
CA SER A 78 1.48 -11.67 -11.36
C SER A 78 -0.03 -11.48 -11.28
N ARG A 79 -0.80 -12.45 -11.76
CA ARG A 79 -2.26 -12.43 -11.65
C ARG A 79 -2.72 -12.52 -10.20
N ALA A 80 -2.10 -13.40 -9.42
CA ALA A 80 -2.44 -13.57 -8.01
C ALA A 80 -2.16 -12.30 -7.19
N ILE A 81 -1.01 -11.63 -7.42
CA ILE A 81 -0.73 -10.31 -6.83
C ILE A 81 -1.81 -9.31 -7.22
N ALA A 82 -2.21 -9.28 -8.50
CA ALA A 82 -3.23 -8.36 -8.97
C ALA A 82 -4.63 -8.64 -8.37
N ASP A 83 -4.96 -9.91 -8.13
CA ASP A 83 -6.21 -10.31 -7.49
C ASP A 83 -6.22 -9.90 -6.01
N VAL A 84 -5.09 -10.05 -5.30
CA VAL A 84 -4.93 -9.54 -3.93
C VAL A 84 -5.03 -8.02 -3.87
N GLY A 85 -4.36 -7.30 -4.78
CA GLY A 85 -4.46 -5.85 -4.85
C GLY A 85 -5.91 -5.36 -5.03
N ARG A 86 -6.72 -6.07 -5.83
CA ARG A 86 -8.16 -5.79 -5.98
C ARG A 86 -8.96 -6.10 -4.72
N VAL A 87 -8.62 -7.16 -3.99
CA VAL A 87 -9.22 -7.48 -2.67
C VAL A 87 -8.99 -6.35 -1.67
N ILE A 88 -7.76 -5.82 -1.61
CA ILE A 88 -7.39 -4.68 -0.76
C ILE A 88 -8.16 -3.44 -1.20
N ALA A 89 -8.15 -3.12 -2.50
CA ALA A 89 -8.83 -1.95 -3.05
C ALA A 89 -10.34 -1.93 -2.73
N ALA A 90 -11.01 -3.08 -2.85
CA ALA A 90 -12.45 -3.21 -2.62
C ALA A 90 -12.88 -3.02 -1.16
N ARG A 91 -11.96 -3.14 -0.20
CA ARG A 91 -12.24 -3.01 1.25
C ARG A 91 -11.94 -1.63 1.82
N ARG A 92 -11.39 -0.73 1.01
CA ARG A 92 -11.07 0.64 1.43
C ARG A 92 -12.34 1.44 1.68
N ARG A 93 -12.34 2.18 2.77
CA ARG A 93 -13.33 3.22 3.05
C ARG A 93 -12.89 4.53 2.40
N PRO A 94 -13.81 5.49 2.17
CA PRO A 94 -13.44 6.84 1.77
C PRO A 94 -12.45 7.45 2.76
N GLY A 95 -11.28 7.84 2.26
CA GLY A 95 -10.20 8.41 3.09
C GLY A 95 -9.05 7.44 3.38
N ASP A 96 -9.28 6.13 3.28
CA ASP A 96 -8.21 5.13 3.39
C ASP A 96 -7.29 5.23 2.17
N VAL A 97 -6.00 5.07 2.39
CA VAL A 97 -5.00 5.01 1.32
C VAL A 97 -4.45 3.60 1.25
N ALA A 98 -4.43 3.00 0.07
CA ALA A 98 -3.75 1.74 -0.13
C ALA A 98 -2.84 1.85 -1.34
N ALA A 99 -1.64 1.29 -1.22
CA ALA A 99 -0.66 1.32 -2.28
C ALA A 99 0.11 0.00 -2.36
N ARG A 100 0.54 -0.35 -3.57
CA ARG A 100 1.58 -1.35 -3.76
C ARG A 100 2.93 -0.71 -3.45
N PHE A 101 3.64 -1.27 -2.49
CA PHE A 101 4.91 -0.75 -1.99
C PHE A 101 6.11 -1.41 -2.67
N GLY A 102 6.02 -2.73 -2.88
CA GLY A 102 7.06 -3.57 -3.48
C GLY A 102 6.50 -4.55 -4.52
N GLY A 103 7.26 -5.62 -4.77
CA GLY A 103 6.85 -6.67 -5.72
C GLY A 103 5.57 -7.38 -5.28
N ASP A 104 5.56 -7.80 -4.03
CA ASP A 104 4.50 -8.51 -3.31
C ASP A 104 4.07 -7.80 -2.03
N GLU A 105 4.65 -6.65 -1.73
CA GLU A 105 4.33 -5.85 -0.55
C GLU A 105 3.26 -4.79 -0.83
N PHE A 106 2.34 -4.64 0.11
CA PHE A 106 1.29 -3.61 0.09
C PHE A 106 1.30 -2.81 1.38
N VAL A 107 0.85 -1.56 1.30
CA VAL A 107 0.65 -0.69 2.47
C VAL A 107 -0.75 -0.12 2.48
N VAL A 108 -1.34 -0.03 3.67
CA VAL A 108 -2.66 0.58 3.88
C VAL A 108 -2.59 1.58 5.04
N ILE A 109 -3.04 2.81 4.81
CA ILE A 109 -3.17 3.86 5.82
C ILE A 109 -4.65 4.03 6.16
N LEU A 110 -4.97 3.91 7.44
CA LEU A 110 -6.31 3.99 8.00
C LEU A 110 -6.38 5.13 9.01
N ALA A 111 -7.38 6.01 8.92
CA ALA A 111 -7.62 7.06 9.90
C ALA A 111 -8.42 6.50 11.10
N THR A 112 -7.79 5.60 11.86
CA THR A 112 -8.42 4.85 12.95
C THR A 112 -7.42 4.51 14.06
N ASP A 113 -7.92 4.11 15.22
CA ASP A 113 -7.09 3.59 16.31
C ASP A 113 -6.63 2.14 16.08
N THR A 114 -5.71 1.69 16.93
CA THR A 114 -5.13 0.34 16.90
C THR A 114 -6.16 -0.78 16.96
N GLY A 115 -7.22 -0.64 17.75
CA GLY A 115 -8.22 -1.70 17.93
C GLY A 115 -9.02 -1.92 16.65
N ALA A 116 -9.52 -0.84 16.07
CA ALA A 116 -10.25 -0.89 14.81
C ALA A 116 -9.34 -1.25 13.62
N ALA A 117 -8.06 -0.82 13.61
CA ALA A 117 -7.10 -1.24 12.60
C ALA A 117 -6.86 -2.76 12.63
N ARG A 118 -6.73 -3.36 13.82
CA ARG A 118 -6.58 -4.81 13.97
C ARG A 118 -7.78 -5.59 13.46
N ALA A 119 -9.01 -5.11 13.68
CA ALA A 119 -10.20 -5.75 13.13
C ALA A 119 -10.18 -5.72 11.59
N ILE A 120 -9.83 -4.58 10.99
CA ILE A 120 -9.70 -4.44 9.53
C ILE A 120 -8.57 -5.34 8.99
N THR A 121 -7.46 -5.47 9.73
CA THR A 121 -6.36 -6.38 9.38
C THR A 121 -6.84 -7.82 9.29
N GLU A 122 -7.64 -8.30 10.26
CA GLU A 122 -8.13 -9.68 10.23
C GLU A 122 -9.09 -9.90 9.06
N GLU A 123 -10.03 -8.97 8.83
CA GLU A 123 -10.93 -9.02 7.66
C GLU A 123 -10.16 -9.05 6.33
N LEU A 124 -9.04 -8.32 6.24
CA LEU A 124 -8.14 -8.35 5.08
C LEU A 124 -7.41 -9.70 4.95
N ARG A 125 -6.89 -10.25 6.05
CA ARG A 125 -6.21 -11.56 6.04
C ARG A 125 -7.14 -12.67 5.55
N GLU A 126 -8.35 -12.75 6.10
CA GLU A 126 -9.34 -13.75 5.71
C GLU A 126 -9.73 -13.62 4.24
N ALA A 127 -9.88 -12.37 3.77
CA ALA A 127 -10.21 -12.10 2.38
C ALA A 127 -9.11 -12.49 1.41
N ILE A 128 -7.85 -12.21 1.75
CA ILE A 128 -6.68 -12.58 0.95
C ILE A 128 -6.56 -14.10 0.91
N ALA A 129 -6.69 -14.79 2.05
CA ALA A 129 -6.64 -16.24 2.15
C ALA A 129 -7.76 -16.95 1.36
N SER A 130 -8.87 -16.24 1.11
CA SER A 130 -10.00 -16.72 0.31
C SER A 130 -9.85 -16.43 -1.19
N CYS A 131 -8.78 -15.73 -1.59
CA CYS A 131 -8.54 -15.40 -2.99
C CYS A 131 -8.06 -16.64 -3.75
N PRO A 132 -8.74 -17.07 -4.83
CA PRO A 132 -8.37 -18.26 -5.56
C PRO A 132 -7.07 -18.04 -6.33
N VAL A 133 -6.17 -19.03 -6.30
CA VAL A 133 -4.99 -19.04 -7.18
C VAL A 133 -5.38 -19.63 -8.54
N PRO A 134 -5.20 -18.91 -9.66
CA PRO A 134 -5.56 -19.43 -10.98
C PRO A 134 -4.81 -20.73 -11.29
N GLY A 135 -5.54 -21.78 -11.67
CA GLY A 135 -4.98 -23.08 -12.05
C GLY A 135 -4.75 -24.07 -10.91
N ASP A 136 -4.94 -23.66 -9.65
CA ASP A 136 -4.90 -24.56 -8.50
C ASP A 136 -5.84 -24.08 -7.37
N PRO A 137 -7.01 -24.73 -7.19
CA PRO A 137 -7.97 -24.35 -6.15
C PRO A 137 -7.48 -24.66 -4.73
N GLU A 138 -6.47 -25.51 -4.56
CA GLU A 138 -5.90 -25.85 -3.25
C GLU A 138 -4.74 -24.93 -2.87
N ALA A 139 -4.13 -24.24 -3.85
CA ALA A 139 -3.10 -23.24 -3.58
C ALA A 139 -3.72 -22.02 -2.91
N LYS A 140 -3.08 -21.56 -1.84
CA LYS A 140 -3.49 -20.38 -1.08
C LYS A 140 -2.34 -19.40 -0.98
N ILE A 141 -2.67 -18.13 -1.16
CA ILE A 141 -1.81 -17.00 -0.79
C ILE A 141 -2.38 -16.42 0.49
N THR A 142 -1.53 -16.24 1.49
CA THR A 142 -1.87 -15.47 2.69
C THR A 142 -1.05 -14.20 2.71
N ALA A 143 -1.28 -13.34 3.69
CA ALA A 143 -0.42 -12.20 3.92
C ALA A 143 0.04 -12.19 5.36
N SER A 144 1.31 -11.91 5.60
CA SER A 144 1.82 -11.43 6.89
C SER A 144 1.54 -9.94 6.98
N VAL A 145 1.01 -9.47 8.11
CA VAL A 145 0.54 -8.07 8.24
C VAL A 145 1.02 -7.47 9.56
N GLY A 146 1.84 -6.44 9.46
CA GLY A 146 2.18 -5.55 10.57
C GLY A 146 1.10 -4.49 10.78
N VAL A 147 1.02 -3.97 12.01
CA VAL A 147 0.15 -2.84 12.34
C VAL A 147 0.88 -1.90 13.30
N ALA A 148 1.08 -0.66 12.88
CA ALA A 148 1.56 0.43 13.73
C ALA A 148 0.54 1.57 13.72
N THR A 149 0.45 2.33 14.82
CA THR A 149 -0.56 3.39 14.97
C THR A 149 0.08 4.63 15.56
N PHE A 150 -0.10 5.78 14.93
CA PHE A 150 0.24 7.08 15.49
C PHE A 150 -0.92 7.57 16.38
N PRO A 151 -0.64 8.16 17.56
CA PRO A 151 0.68 8.35 18.17
C PRO A 151 1.13 7.18 19.08
N ASP A 152 0.31 6.15 19.28
CA ASP A 152 0.51 5.11 20.29
C ASP A 152 1.82 4.31 20.14
N HIS A 153 2.18 3.98 18.91
CA HIS A 153 3.35 3.15 18.56
C HIS A 153 4.50 3.96 17.96
N ALA A 154 4.26 5.21 17.55
CA ALA A 154 5.24 6.04 16.85
C ALA A 154 4.93 7.54 16.99
N GLY A 155 5.96 8.38 17.07
CA GLY A 155 5.84 9.83 17.13
C GLY A 155 5.87 10.54 15.78
N ASN A 156 6.24 9.84 14.70
CA ASN A 156 6.26 10.37 13.33
C ASN A 156 6.13 9.24 12.28
N GLY A 157 6.01 9.61 11.00
CA GLY A 157 5.77 8.64 9.92
C GLY A 157 6.93 7.68 9.64
N GLU A 158 8.17 8.06 9.95
CA GLU A 158 9.33 7.17 9.77
C GLU A 158 9.36 6.11 10.88
N GLU A 159 9.11 6.51 12.12
CA GLU A 159 8.94 5.60 13.26
C GLU A 159 7.72 4.69 13.05
N LEU A 160 6.65 5.17 12.43
CA LEU A 160 5.46 4.37 12.14
C LEU A 160 5.77 3.22 11.17
N PHE A 161 6.62 3.48 10.17
CA PHE A 161 7.08 2.45 9.24
C PHE A 161 8.05 1.48 9.90
N ARG A 162 8.99 1.97 10.73
CA ARG A 162 9.93 1.11 11.49
C ARG A 162 9.23 0.24 12.53
N ALA A 163 8.24 0.78 13.25
CA ALA A 163 7.46 0.03 14.23
C ALA A 163 6.67 -1.12 13.57
N ASP A 164 6.29 -0.96 12.31
CA ASP A 164 5.71 -2.05 11.54
C ASP A 164 6.77 -3.09 11.13
N ASP A 165 7.92 -2.68 10.59
CA ASP A 165 8.99 -3.61 10.19
C ASP A 165 9.46 -4.50 11.35
N GLU A 166 9.51 -3.96 12.57
CA GLU A 166 9.77 -4.74 13.79
C GLU A 166 8.66 -5.73 14.16
N ALA A 167 7.39 -5.40 13.87
CA ALA A 167 6.24 -6.27 14.08
C ALA A 167 6.09 -7.34 12.98
N SER A 168 6.60 -7.07 11.78
CA SER A 168 6.52 -7.91 10.58
C SER A 168 7.75 -8.82 10.39
N SER A 169 8.90 -8.48 11.01
CA SER A 169 10.14 -9.25 10.89
C SER A 169 10.12 -10.62 11.62
N PRO A 170 10.55 -11.73 10.99
CA PRO A 170 10.58 -13.06 11.61
C PRO A 170 11.64 -13.22 12.73
N SER A 171 12.51 -12.22 12.93
CA SER A 171 13.57 -12.20 13.93
C SER A 171 13.16 -11.60 15.28
N SER A 172 12.04 -10.87 15.35
CA SER A 172 11.39 -10.55 16.62
C SER A 172 10.61 -11.79 17.04
N GLY A 173 10.86 -12.31 18.24
CA GLY A 173 10.31 -13.59 18.73
C GLY A 173 8.78 -13.66 18.88
N ALA A 174 8.01 -12.80 18.20
CA ALA A 174 6.57 -12.88 18.07
C ALA A 174 6.23 -13.93 17.01
N ARG A 175 5.89 -15.13 17.48
CA ARG A 175 5.42 -16.24 16.67
C ARG A 175 4.35 -15.79 15.67
N ARG A 176 4.50 -16.27 14.43
CA ARG A 176 3.39 -16.70 13.55
C ARG A 176 2.26 -17.23 14.44
N THR A 177 1.11 -16.54 14.41
CA THR A 177 -0.19 -17.01 14.89
C THR A 177 -0.17 -17.72 16.26
N GLU A 178 -0.46 -16.98 17.33
CA GLU A 178 -1.19 -17.50 18.49
C GLU A 178 -1.52 -16.34 19.45
N TRP A 179 -2.76 -15.86 19.45
CA TRP A 179 -3.31 -15.09 20.56
C TRP A 179 -4.72 -15.60 20.85
N ARG A 180 -4.89 -16.15 22.06
CA ARG A 180 -6.20 -16.45 22.67
C ARG A 180 -6.96 -15.16 22.97
#